data_AF-A0A7X6LUR7-F1
#
_entry.id   AF-A0A7X6LUR7-F1
#
_cell.length_a   1.000
_cell.length_b   1.000
_cell.length_c   1.000
_cell.angle_alpha   90.00
_cell.angle_beta   90.00
_cell.angle_gamma   90.00
#
_symmetry.space_group_name_H-M   'P 1'
#
loop_
_entity.id
_entity.type
_entity.pdbx_description
1 polymer ?
#
loop_
_entity_poly.entity_id
_entity_poly.type
_entity_poly.pdbx_seq_one_letter_code
_entity_poly.pdbx_strand_id
1 'polypeptide(L)'
;MPVSLKHPGVLAWIYVLASVVVGPAVYLGGYSLFTHGVGDYCDAVHGGFAQRDAEFRAAQNFQLTGAGIMLVLGCLVLGRLWSHRRRLRWYFLVPSACMVVVMMLGFLLLVRVSGPSGQSCWPY
;
A
#
# COMPACT_ATOMS: atom_id res chain seq x y z
N MET A 1 28.81 2.36 -12.46
CA MET A 1 27.54 2.85 -11.88
C MET A 1 26.84 3.72 -12.94
N PRO A 2 25.51 3.69 -13.18
CA PRO A 2 24.43 2.79 -12.78
C PRO A 2 23.68 2.21 -14.02
N VAL A 3 23.79 0.90 -14.31
CA VAL A 3 23.25 0.33 -15.59
C VAL A 3 21.86 -0.33 -15.45
N SER A 4 21.34 -0.57 -14.25
CA SER A 4 20.20 -1.50 -14.11
C SER A 4 18.79 -0.86 -14.14
N LEU A 5 18.63 0.45 -13.94
CA LEU A 5 17.30 1.09 -13.88
C LEU A 5 16.57 1.20 -15.22
N LYS A 6 17.25 0.97 -16.35
CA LYS A 6 16.60 1.01 -17.68
C LYS A 6 15.84 -0.28 -18.00
N HIS A 7 16.15 -1.39 -17.34
CA HIS A 7 15.48 -2.65 -17.64
C HIS A 7 14.12 -2.74 -16.94
N PRO A 8 13.01 -2.88 -17.69
CA PRO A 8 11.66 -2.91 -17.11
C PRO A 8 11.46 -4.09 -16.15
N GLY A 9 12.16 -5.20 -16.36
CA GLY A 9 12.15 -6.33 -15.42
C GLY A 9 12.78 -6.01 -14.07
N VAL A 10 13.90 -5.27 -14.05
CA VAL A 10 14.57 -4.88 -12.80
C VAL A 10 13.68 -3.93 -12.00
N LEU A 11 13.05 -2.96 -12.66
CA LEU A 11 12.06 -2.07 -12.04
C LEU A 11 10.88 -2.84 -11.42
N ALA A 12 10.38 -3.88 -12.10
CA ALA A 12 9.30 -4.71 -11.58
C ALA A 12 9.71 -5.47 -10.32
N TRP A 13 10.91 -6.05 -10.31
CA TRP A 13 11.44 -6.73 -9.13
C TRP A 13 11.74 -5.78 -7.98
N ILE A 14 12.26 -4.58 -8.25
CA ILE A 14 12.44 -3.54 -7.23
C ILE A 14 11.08 -3.18 -6.62
N TYR A 15 10.06 -2.97 -7.44
CA TYR A 15 8.71 -2.70 -6.96
C TYR A 15 8.17 -3.83 -6.09
N VAL A 16 8.31 -5.09 -6.51
CA VAL A 16 7.83 -6.25 -5.74
C VAL A 16 8.55 -6.35 -4.40
N LEU A 17 9.88 -6.28 -4.39
CA LEU A 17 10.68 -6.36 -3.15
C LEU A 17 10.38 -5.18 -2.22
N ALA A 18 10.25 -3.97 -2.76
CA ALA A 18 9.84 -2.80 -1.99
C ALA A 18 8.42 -2.97 -1.42
N SER A 19 7.48 -3.52 -2.20
CA SER A 19 6.09 -3.71 -1.78
C SER A 19 5.96 -4.68 -0.60
N VAL A 20 6.80 -5.72 -0.55
CA VAL A 20 6.82 -6.69 0.57
C VAL A 20 7.19 -6.03 1.89
N VAL A 21 8.03 -4.99 1.87
CA VAL A 21 8.42 -4.25 3.09
C VAL A 21 7.46 -3.10 3.35
N VAL A 22 7.11 -2.34 2.32
CA VAL A 22 6.32 -1.12 2.46
C VAL A 22 4.86 -1.42 2.78
N GLY A 23 4.27 -2.51 2.28
CA GLY A 23 2.90 -2.90 2.63
C GLY A 23 2.71 -3.07 4.16
N PRO A 24 3.47 -3.97 4.80
CA PRO A 24 3.46 -4.11 6.25
C PRO A 24 3.87 -2.83 6.99
N ALA A 25 4.88 -2.09 6.50
CA ALA A 25 5.31 -0.85 7.14
C ALA A 25 4.25 0.26 7.11
N VAL A 26 3.48 0.37 6.02
CA VAL A 26 2.37 1.34 5.91
C VAL A 26 1.23 0.94 6.84
N TYR A 27 0.90 -0.34 6.89
CA TYR A 27 -0.14 -0.86 7.79
C TYR A 27 0.24 -0.65 9.26
N LEU A 28 1.41 -1.17 9.65
CA LEU A 28 1.95 -1.07 11.02
C LEU A 28 2.25 0.37 11.41
N GLY A 29 2.75 1.21 10.49
CA GLY A 29 3.03 2.61 10.75
C GLY A 29 1.75 3.40 11.03
N GLY A 30 0.67 3.16 10.27
CA GLY A 30 -0.63 3.74 10.57
C GLY A 30 -1.13 3.36 11.96
N TYR A 31 -0.96 2.09 12.35
CA TYR A 31 -1.43 1.57 13.63
C TYR A 31 -0.55 1.98 14.83
N SER A 32 0.78 1.96 14.68
CA SER A 32 1.70 2.27 15.79
C SER A 32 1.84 3.76 16.04
N LEU A 33 1.83 4.59 14.99
CA LEU A 33 2.05 6.03 15.11
C LEU A 33 0.79 6.81 15.47
N PHE A 34 -0.38 6.32 15.05
CA PHE A 34 -1.63 7.09 15.16
C PHE A 34 -2.71 6.41 15.99
N THR A 35 -2.72 5.09 16.14
CA THR A 35 -3.70 4.40 17.01
C THR A 35 -3.09 3.90 18.32
N HIS A 36 -1.91 4.39 18.70
CA HIS A 36 -1.16 4.01 19.91
C HIS A 36 -0.99 2.49 20.12
N GLY A 37 -1.16 1.67 19.07
CA GLY A 37 -1.10 0.22 19.16
C GLY A 37 -2.33 -0.47 19.78
N VAL A 38 -3.41 0.25 20.11
CA VAL A 38 -4.61 -0.33 20.71
C VAL A 38 -5.60 -0.84 19.66
N GLY A 39 -6.04 -2.09 19.84
CA GLY A 39 -6.98 -2.76 18.94
C GLY A 39 -8.42 -2.33 19.13
N ASP A 40 -8.74 -1.71 20.28
CA ASP A 40 -10.04 -1.15 20.59
C ASP A 40 -9.91 0.35 20.84
N TYR A 41 -9.91 1.06 19.73
CA TYR A 41 -9.48 2.43 19.67
C TYR A 41 -10.64 3.41 19.91
N CYS A 42 -11.86 2.87 20.08
CA CYS A 42 -13.00 3.55 20.65
C CYS A 42 -13.09 3.39 22.18
N ASP A 43 -12.15 2.70 22.84
CA ASP A 43 -12.18 2.47 24.29
C ASP A 43 -11.99 3.77 25.08
N ALA A 44 -12.96 4.07 25.96
CA ALA A 44 -13.12 5.28 26.79
C ALA A 44 -11.88 5.72 27.58
N VAL A 45 -10.88 4.85 27.75
CA VAL A 45 -9.61 5.11 28.42
C VAL A 45 -8.70 6.09 27.66
N HIS A 46 -8.84 6.22 26.33
CA HIS A 46 -7.91 6.95 25.45
C HIS A 46 -8.37 8.38 25.06
N GLY A 47 -9.01 9.13 25.96
CA GLY A 47 -9.38 10.54 25.71
C GLY A 47 -10.79 10.80 25.14
N GLY A 48 -11.08 12.01 24.66
CA GLY A 48 -12.42 12.39 24.18
C GLY A 48 -12.74 11.84 22.78
N PHE A 49 -14.02 11.54 22.51
CA PHE A 49 -14.50 11.01 21.22
C PHE A 49 -13.95 11.76 19.99
N ALA A 50 -13.98 13.10 20.02
CA ALA A 50 -13.53 13.94 18.91
C ALA A 50 -12.02 13.81 18.62
N GLN A 51 -11.21 13.52 19.64
CA GLN A 51 -9.76 13.38 19.50
C GLN A 51 -9.41 12.03 18.86
N ARG A 52 -10.14 10.97 19.23
CA ARG A 52 -9.99 9.63 18.66
C ARG A 52 -10.39 9.57 17.20
N ASP A 53 -11.52 10.17 16.83
CA ASP A 53 -11.95 10.26 15.43
C ASP A 53 -10.91 11.00 14.56
N ALA A 54 -10.24 12.03 15.10
CA ALA A 54 -9.18 12.73 14.40
C ALA A 54 -7.93 11.86 14.20
N GLU A 55 -7.55 11.08 15.21
CA GLU A 55 -6.42 10.14 15.17
C GLU A 55 -6.67 8.98 14.19
N PHE A 56 -7.88 8.41 14.12
CA PHE A 56 -8.22 7.43 13.07
C PHE A 56 -8.13 8.01 11.69
N ARG A 57 -8.70 9.19 11.47
CA ARG A 57 -8.65 9.83 10.16
C ARG A 57 -7.21 10.12 9.74
N ALA A 58 -6.33 10.47 10.68
CA ALA A 58 -4.90 10.63 10.40
C ALA A 58 -4.23 9.30 10.00
N ALA A 59 -4.46 8.22 10.77
CA ALA A 59 -3.96 6.87 10.49
C ALA A 59 -4.43 6.37 9.11
N GLN A 60 -5.72 6.56 8.85
CA GLN A 60 -6.41 6.14 7.64
C GLN A 60 -5.89 6.89 6.42
N ASN A 61 -5.73 8.21 6.51
CA ASN A 61 -5.16 9.03 5.46
C ASN A 61 -3.71 8.64 5.16
N PHE A 62 -2.93 8.28 6.18
CA PHE A 62 -1.56 7.79 5.98
C PHE A 62 -1.54 6.45 5.22
N GLN A 63 -2.42 5.51 5.60
CA GLN A 63 -2.53 4.21 4.92
C GLN A 63 -3.04 4.35 3.47
N LEU A 64 -4.06 5.18 3.26
CA LEU A 64 -4.63 5.48 1.94
C LEU A 64 -3.62 6.15 1.00
N THR A 65 -2.89 7.16 1.49
CA THR A 65 -1.87 7.85 0.69
C THR A 65 -0.70 6.94 0.35
N GLY A 66 -0.19 6.17 1.33
CA GLY A 66 0.88 5.20 1.11
C GLY A 66 0.52 4.11 0.10
N ALA A 67 -0.66 3.49 0.26
CA ALA A 67 -1.16 2.48 -0.67
C ALA A 67 -1.48 3.08 -2.05
N GLY A 68 -2.01 4.30 -2.10
CA GLY A 68 -2.29 5.02 -3.34
C GLY A 68 -1.04 5.28 -4.18
N ILE A 69 0.04 5.75 -3.55
CA ILE A 69 1.34 5.96 -4.23
C ILE A 69 1.85 4.64 -4.81
N MET A 70 1.79 3.55 -4.04
CA MET A 70 2.23 2.24 -4.51
C MET A 70 1.39 1.70 -5.67
N LEU A 71 0.07 1.94 -5.68
CA LEU A 71 -0.77 1.60 -6.82
C LEU A 71 -0.40 2.39 -8.09
N VAL A 72 -0.15 3.70 -7.96
CA VAL A 72 0.31 4.52 -9.09
C VAL A 72 1.65 4.01 -9.63
N LEU A 73 2.59 3.69 -8.75
CA LEU A 73 3.89 3.11 -9.13
C LEU A 73 3.73 1.74 -9.81
N GLY A 74 2.85 0.87 -9.29
CA GLY A 74 2.52 -0.42 -9.88
C GLY A 74 1.98 -0.27 -11.31
N CYS A 75 1.04 0.66 -11.53
CA CYS A 75 0.53 1.01 -12.86
C CYS A 75 1.63 1.49 -13.82
N LEU A 76 2.52 2.37 -13.35
CA LEU A 76 3.64 2.88 -14.16
C LEU A 76 4.62 1.76 -14.56
N VAL A 77 4.93 0.86 -13.63
CA VAL A 77 5.79 -0.31 -13.89
C VAL A 77 5.12 -1.26 -14.89
N LEU A 78 3.83 -1.54 -14.73
CA LEU A 78 3.07 -2.37 -15.66
C LEU A 78 3.01 -1.73 -17.06
N GLY A 79 2.76 -0.43 -17.13
CA GLY A 79 2.76 0.35 -18.37
C GLY A 79 4.12 0.30 -19.07
N ARG A 80 5.23 0.39 -18.33
CA ARG A 80 6.58 0.24 -18.88
C ARG A 80 6.86 -1.16 -19.40
N LEU A 81 6.50 -2.19 -18.63
CA LEU A 81 6.59 -3.60 -19.05
C LEU A 81 5.82 -3.83 -20.35
N TRP A 82 4.61 -3.27 -20.43
CA TRP A 82 3.74 -3.39 -21.59
C TRP A 82 4.28 -2.64 -22.81
N SER A 83 4.82 -1.44 -22.63
CA SER A 83 5.46 -0.68 -23.72
C SER A 83 6.65 -1.43 -24.32
N HIS A 84 7.38 -2.19 -23.50
CA HIS A 84 8.52 -3.00 -23.93
C HIS A 84 8.16 -4.46 -24.24
N ARG A 85 6.87 -4.81 -24.31
CA ARG A 85 6.41 -6.21 -24.47
C ARG A 85 6.92 -6.90 -25.73
N ARG A 86 7.20 -6.14 -26.79
CA ARG A 86 7.72 -6.68 -28.06
C ARG A 86 9.21 -7.00 -28.01
N ARG A 87 9.96 -6.40 -27.09
CA ARG A 87 11.42 -6.62 -26.94
C ARG A 87 11.76 -7.62 -25.82
N LEU A 88 10.85 -7.83 -24.87
CA LEU A 88 11.05 -8.77 -23.77
C LEU A 88 10.55 -10.17 -24.15
N ARG A 89 11.33 -11.19 -23.78
CA ARG A 89 10.89 -12.58 -23.88
C ARG A 89 9.70 -12.82 -22.96
N TRP A 90 8.70 -13.55 -23.45
CA TRP A 90 7.46 -13.81 -22.70
C TRP A 90 7.71 -14.45 -21.33
N TYR A 91 8.75 -15.29 -21.20
CA TYR A 91 9.17 -15.96 -19.98
C TYR A 91 9.57 -14.99 -18.86
N PHE A 92 10.02 -13.78 -19.20
CA PHE A 92 10.30 -12.73 -18.21
C PHE A 92 9.12 -11.79 -18.01
N LEU A 93 8.32 -11.57 -19.04
CA LEU A 93 7.20 -10.63 -19.00
C LEU A 93 6.02 -11.15 -18.16
N VAL A 94 5.61 -12.40 -18.38
CA VAL A 94 4.45 -13.02 -17.69
C VAL A 94 4.67 -13.10 -16.17
N PRO A 95 5.77 -13.67 -15.63
CA PRO A 95 5.93 -13.76 -14.19
C PRO A 95 6.11 -12.39 -13.53
N SER A 96 6.84 -11.46 -14.15
CA SER A 96 7.00 -10.11 -13.59
C SER A 96 5.68 -9.34 -13.57
N ALA A 97 4.87 -9.42 -14.63
CA ALA A 97 3.55 -8.81 -14.64
C ALA A 97 2.63 -9.44 -13.59
N CYS A 98 2.64 -10.78 -13.46
CA CYS A 98 1.84 -11.50 -12.47
C CYS A 98 2.16 -11.05 -11.04
N MET A 99 3.45 -10.99 -10.67
CA MET A 99 3.87 -10.55 -9.33
C MET A 99 3.46 -9.10 -9.03
N VAL A 100 3.61 -8.18 -10.01
CA VAL A 100 3.19 -6.78 -9.82
C VAL A 100 1.67 -6.69 -9.60
N VAL A 101 0.88 -7.46 -10.35
CA VAL A 101 -0.58 -7.52 -10.17
C VAL A 101 -0.95 -8.06 -8.79
N VAL A 102 -0.30 -9.14 -8.34
CA VAL A 102 -0.53 -9.69 -6.99
C VAL A 102 -0.25 -8.64 -5.91
N MET A 103 0.85 -7.91 -6.02
CA MET A 103 1.18 -6.83 -5.07
C MET A 103 0.15 -5.69 -5.12
N MET A 104 -0.28 -5.28 -6.32
CA MET A 104 -1.33 -4.26 -6.47
C MET A 104 -2.66 -4.70 -5.85
N LEU A 105 -3.05 -5.97 -6.00
CA LEU A 105 -4.23 -6.53 -5.32
C LEU A 105 -4.09 -6.45 -3.79
N GLY A 106 -2.90 -6.71 -3.24
CA GLY A 106 -2.60 -6.51 -1.83
C GLY A 106 -2.82 -5.07 -1.36
N PHE A 107 -2.37 -4.08 -2.14
CA PHE A 107 -2.63 -2.66 -1.82
C PHE A 107 -4.11 -2.27 -1.97
N LEU A 108 -4.85 -2.86 -2.92
CA LEU A 108 -6.30 -2.66 -3.02
C LEU A 108 -7.04 -3.23 -1.81
N LEU A 109 -6.60 -4.38 -1.28
CA LEU A 109 -7.12 -4.93 -0.03
C LEU A 109 -6.82 -4.00 1.15
N LEU A 110 -5.60 -3.46 1.24
CA LEU A 110 -5.27 -2.44 2.24
C LEU A 110 -6.21 -1.22 2.14
N VAL A 111 -6.42 -0.67 0.93
CA VAL A 111 -7.35 0.45 0.73
C VAL A 111 -8.79 0.11 1.12
N ARG A 112 -9.24 -1.12 0.88
CA ARG A 112 -10.58 -1.58 1.26
C ARG A 112 -10.73 -1.73 2.78
N VAL A 113 -9.73 -2.32 3.44
CA VAL A 113 -9.72 -2.50 4.89
C VAL A 113 -9.58 -1.15 5.60
N SER A 114 -8.71 -0.28 5.09
CA SER A 114 -8.52 1.09 5.55
C SER A 114 -9.60 2.06 5.02
N GLY A 115 -10.63 1.61 4.31
CA GLY A 115 -11.68 2.46 3.77
C GLY A 115 -12.69 2.94 4.83
N PRO A 116 -13.65 3.83 4.49
CA PRO A 116 -14.61 4.41 5.43
C PRO A 116 -15.57 3.41 6.08
N SER A 117 -15.44 2.13 5.76
CA SER A 117 -16.07 1.00 6.47
C SER A 117 -15.40 0.69 7.82
N GLY A 118 -14.24 1.28 8.13
CA GLY A 118 -13.62 1.22 9.46
C GLY A 118 -14.37 2.11 10.44
N GLN A 119 -15.43 1.59 11.02
CA GLN A 119 -16.07 2.00 12.28
C GLN A 119 -15.88 3.47 12.71
N SER A 120 -16.92 4.29 12.54
CA SER A 120 -17.08 5.52 13.34
C SER A 120 -17.39 5.14 14.78
N CYS A 121 -16.69 5.71 15.76
CA CYS A 121 -17.04 5.52 17.18
C CYS A 121 -18.43 6.11 17.41
N TRP A 122 -19.47 5.27 17.35
CA TRP A 122 -20.85 5.70 17.47
C TRP A 122 -21.14 6.11 18.92
N PRO A 123 -21.79 7.25 19.16
CA PRO A 123 -22.19 7.64 20.50
C PRO A 123 -23.44 6.85 20.89
N TYR A 124 -23.33 5.96 21.86
CA TYR A 124 -24.44 5.59 22.72
C TYR A 124 -23.99 5.67 24.18
#